data_AF-A2FGV8-F1
#
_entry.id   AF-A2FGV8-F1
#
_cell.length_a   1.000
_cell.length_b   1.000
_cell.length_c   1.000
_cell.angle_alpha   90.00
_cell.angle_beta   90.00
_cell.angle_gamma   90.00
#
_symmetry.space_group_name_H-M   'P 1'
#
loop_
_entity.id
_entity.type
_entity.pdbx_description
1 polymer ?
#
loop_
_entity_poly.entity_id
_entity_poly.type
_entity_poly.pdbx_seq_one_letter_code
_entity_poly.pdbx_strand_id
1 'polypeptide(L)'
;MDNPFAQLRELVAGLNSQEEFKSHLVEIVALISMINKMYIDVSFARNQTLLELQKVVKNVHAIHSTNDSYLYTCQIMAEDIQNIEIPPFNLDGLNIQPREEFMAAAGMTEEEAAKLHPDDFMKQQMQHEIKRYKELKQQYHELHAKSTELKAKLVNVNKLFAPIMTKICEMDEVLKNFKEKYLNNQPQ
;
A
#
# COMPACT_ATOMS: atom_id res chain seq x y z
N MET A 1 6.32 -30.65 -21.95
CA MET A 1 4.92 -31.12 -21.99
C MET A 1 4.60 -31.33 -23.44
N ASP A 2 4.15 -32.52 -23.81
CA ASP A 2 3.86 -32.82 -25.20
C ASP A 2 2.64 -32.04 -25.67
N ASN A 3 2.68 -31.56 -26.92
CA ASN A 3 1.64 -30.72 -27.51
C ASN A 3 0.51 -31.63 -28.05
N PRO A 4 -0.67 -31.70 -27.41
CA PRO A 4 -1.73 -32.61 -27.84
C PRO A 4 -2.28 -32.26 -29.22
N PHE A 5 -2.15 -31.01 -29.68
CA PHE A 5 -2.49 -30.63 -31.05
C PHE A 5 -1.53 -31.21 -32.08
N ALA A 6 -0.23 -31.27 -31.76
CA ALA A 6 0.77 -31.88 -32.64
C ALA A 6 0.59 -33.39 -32.69
N GLN A 7 0.40 -34.02 -31.53
CA GLN A 7 0.15 -35.47 -31.43
C GLN A 7 -1.12 -35.88 -32.17
N LEU A 8 -2.23 -35.15 -31.99
CA LEU A 8 -3.47 -35.44 -32.71
C LEU A 8 -3.29 -35.30 -34.22
N ARG A 9 -2.52 -34.31 -34.67
CA ARG A 9 -2.24 -34.07 -36.09
C ARG A 9 -1.40 -35.19 -36.70
N GLU A 10 -0.36 -35.63 -36.01
CA GLU A 10 0.50 -36.75 -36.44
C GLU A 10 -0.28 -38.06 -36.47
N LEU A 11 -1.06 -38.32 -35.42
CA LEU A 11 -1.86 -39.53 -35.30
C LEU A 11 -2.91 -39.61 -36.41
N VAL A 12 -3.62 -38.51 -36.70
CA VAL A 12 -4.62 -38.47 -37.78
C VAL A 12 -3.98 -38.57 -39.16
N ALA A 13 -2.80 -37.98 -39.37
CA ALA A 13 -2.07 -38.05 -40.64
C ALA A 13 -1.55 -39.47 -40.96
N GLY A 14 -1.32 -40.31 -39.94
CA GLY A 14 -0.85 -41.68 -40.09
C GLY A 14 -1.94 -42.72 -40.39
N LEU A 15 -3.22 -42.34 -40.34
CA LEU A 15 -4.34 -43.27 -40.54
C LEU A 15 -4.61 -43.52 -42.02
N ASN A 16 -4.39 -44.75 -42.48
CA ASN A 16 -4.60 -45.14 -43.87
C ASN A 16 -5.74 -46.16 -44.05
N SER A 17 -6.29 -46.69 -42.96
CA SER A 17 -7.37 -47.67 -43.00
C SER A 17 -8.39 -47.51 -41.87
N GLN A 18 -9.56 -48.12 -42.06
CA GLN A 18 -10.64 -48.10 -41.07
C GLN A 18 -10.32 -48.95 -39.82
N GLU A 19 -9.49 -49.98 -39.93
CA GLU A 19 -9.04 -50.79 -38.78
C GLU A 19 -8.03 -50.01 -37.92
N GLU A 20 -7.09 -49.29 -38.53
CA GLU A 20 -6.16 -48.40 -37.82
C GLU A 20 -6.92 -47.31 -37.05
N PHE A 21 -7.94 -46.70 -37.66
CA PHE A 21 -8.78 -45.71 -36.98
C PHE A 21 -9.47 -46.29 -35.75
N LYS A 22 -10.04 -47.51 -35.85
CA LYS A 22 -10.67 -48.18 -34.70
C LYS A 22 -9.67 -48.47 -33.59
N SER A 23 -8.45 -48.90 -33.94
CA SER A 23 -7.40 -49.19 -32.96
C SER A 23 -6.89 -47.94 -32.22
N HIS A 24 -6.92 -46.77 -32.85
CA HIS A 24 -6.46 -45.50 -32.26
C HIS A 24 -7.58 -44.59 -31.75
N LEU A 25 -8.85 -45.01 -31.86
CA LEU A 25 -10.02 -44.18 -31.51
C LEU A 25 -9.97 -43.66 -30.07
N VAL A 26 -9.56 -44.51 -29.13
CA VAL A 26 -9.47 -44.15 -27.70
C VAL A 26 -8.43 -43.04 -27.50
N GLU A 27 -7.30 -43.13 -28.19
CA GLU A 27 -6.22 -42.15 -28.12
C GLU A 27 -6.61 -40.81 -28.75
N ILE A 28 -7.30 -40.84 -29.89
CA ILE A 28 -7.89 -39.65 -30.54
C ILE A 28 -8.84 -38.93 -29.57
N VAL A 29 -9.75 -39.67 -28.94
CA VAL A 29 -10.74 -39.11 -28.00
C VAL A 29 -10.06 -38.54 -26.76
N ALA A 30 -8.99 -39.18 -26.27
CA ALA A 30 -8.19 -38.67 -25.16
C ALA A 30 -7.51 -37.34 -25.51
N LEU A 31 -6.88 -37.25 -26.69
CA LEU A 31 -6.22 -36.03 -27.18
C LEU A 31 -7.22 -34.88 -27.38
N ILE A 32 -8.39 -35.15 -27.97
CA ILE A 32 -9.46 -34.15 -28.12
C ILE A 32 -9.94 -33.68 -26.75
N SER A 33 -10.09 -34.58 -25.80
CA SER A 33 -10.51 -34.25 -24.42
C SER A 33 -9.46 -33.38 -23.71
N MET A 34 -8.17 -33.64 -23.92
CA MET A 34 -7.08 -32.80 -23.42
C MET A 34 -7.10 -31.40 -24.04
N ILE A 35 -7.30 -31.30 -25.36
CA ILE A 35 -7.43 -30.03 -26.08
C ILE A 35 -8.63 -29.22 -25.54
N ASN A 36 -9.78 -29.88 -25.34
CA ASN A 36 -10.97 -29.23 -24.79
C ASN A 36 -10.72 -28.71 -23.38
N LYS A 37 -10.03 -29.49 -22.53
CA LYS A 37 -9.63 -29.05 -21.20
C LYS A 37 -8.73 -27.81 -21.28
N MET A 38 -7.72 -27.80 -22.14
CA MET A 38 -6.86 -26.63 -22.34
C MET A 38 -7.66 -25.40 -22.76
N TYR A 39 -8.65 -25.55 -23.64
CA TYR A 39 -9.50 -24.45 -24.08
C TYR A 39 -10.34 -23.89 -22.91
N ILE A 40 -10.89 -24.77 -22.06
CA ILE A 40 -11.62 -24.38 -20.86
C ILE A 40 -10.70 -23.66 -19.88
N ASP A 41 -9.52 -24.21 -19.60
CA ASP A 41 -8.53 -23.62 -18.68
C ASP A 41 -8.10 -22.22 -19.13
N VAL A 42 -7.79 -22.06 -20.42
CA VAL A 42 -7.45 -20.76 -21.02
C VAL A 42 -8.63 -19.79 -20.95
N SER A 43 -9.85 -20.26 -21.25
CA SER A 43 -11.05 -19.43 -21.18
C SER A 43 -11.33 -18.95 -19.75
N PHE A 44 -11.11 -19.82 -18.76
CA PHE A 44 -11.25 -19.50 -17.35
C PHE A 44 -10.19 -18.48 -16.90
N ALA A 45 -8.92 -18.71 -17.23
CA ALA A 45 -7.82 -17.78 -16.92
C ALA A 45 -8.04 -16.39 -17.55
N ARG A 46 -8.52 -16.36 -18.81
CA ARG A 46 -8.88 -15.11 -19.49
C ARG A 46 -10.00 -14.37 -18.74
N ASN A 47 -11.05 -15.07 -18.34
CA ASN A 47 -12.16 -14.46 -17.60
C ASN A 47 -11.71 -13.94 -16.22
N GLN A 48 -10.84 -14.67 -15.53
CA GLN A 48 -10.28 -14.21 -14.26
C GLN A 48 -9.44 -12.93 -14.43
N THR A 49 -8.60 -12.90 -15.46
CA THR A 49 -7.80 -11.71 -15.82
C THR A 49 -8.69 -10.51 -16.15
N LEU A 50 -9.80 -10.74 -16.87
CA LEU A 50 -10.76 -9.68 -17.21
C LEU A 50 -11.43 -9.10 -15.95
N LEU A 51 -11.79 -9.93 -14.98
CA LEU A 51 -12.37 -9.49 -13.71
C LEU A 51 -11.37 -8.69 -12.88
N GLU A 52 -10.10 -9.07 -12.86
CA GLU A 52 -9.04 -8.31 -12.21
C GLU A 52 -8.84 -6.95 -12.88
N LEU A 53 -8.81 -6.91 -14.21
CA LEU A 53 -8.71 -5.65 -14.97
C LEU A 53 -9.88 -4.72 -14.66
N GLN A 54 -11.11 -5.24 -14.59
CA GLN A 54 -12.28 -4.44 -14.22
C GLN A 54 -12.18 -3.84 -12.81
N LYS A 55 -11.59 -4.57 -11.85
CA LYS A 55 -11.34 -4.04 -10.50
C LYS A 55 -10.32 -2.89 -10.54
N VAL A 56 -9.23 -3.06 -11.30
CA VAL A 56 -8.21 -2.01 -11.47
C VAL A 56 -8.81 -0.76 -12.10
N VAL A 57 -9.59 -0.90 -13.17
CA VAL A 57 -10.26 0.24 -13.84
C VAL A 57 -11.17 1.00 -12.88
N LYS A 58 -11.97 0.31 -12.05
CA LYS A 58 -12.82 0.94 -11.04
C LYS A 58 -12.02 1.71 -10.00
N ASN A 59 -10.91 1.15 -9.51
CA ASN A 59 -10.05 1.80 -8.53
C ASN A 59 -9.40 3.07 -9.12
N VAL A 60 -8.93 3.01 -10.37
CA VAL A 60 -8.35 4.16 -11.06
C VAL A 60 -9.38 5.29 -11.21
N HIS A 61 -10.62 4.97 -11.59
CA HIS A 61 -11.69 5.97 -11.69
C HIS A 61 -12.00 6.63 -10.33
N ALA A 62 -12.03 5.86 -9.25
CA ALA A 62 -12.26 6.40 -7.91
C ALA A 62 -11.14 7.37 -7.47
N ILE A 63 -9.88 7.01 -7.74
CA ILE A 63 -8.73 7.87 -7.46
C ILE A 63 -8.79 9.13 -8.31
N HIS A 64 -9.09 9.00 -9.61
CA HIS A 64 -9.17 10.15 -10.51
C HIS A 64 -10.27 11.14 -10.07
N SER A 65 -11.47 10.64 -9.74
CA SER A 65 -12.56 11.48 -9.25
C SER A 65 -12.20 12.20 -7.95
N THR A 66 -11.45 11.53 -7.06
CA THR A 66 -10.97 12.12 -5.81
C THR A 66 -9.96 13.24 -6.09
N ASN A 67 -9.00 13.01 -6.98
CA ASN A 67 -8.01 14.00 -7.38
C ASN A 67 -8.64 15.22 -8.06
N ASP A 68 -9.64 15.01 -8.92
CA ASP A 68 -10.37 16.11 -9.58
C ASP A 68 -11.09 16.98 -8.54
N SER A 69 -11.69 16.36 -7.52
CA SER A 69 -12.30 17.10 -6.42
C SER A 69 -11.29 17.92 -5.61
N TYR A 70 -10.10 17.37 -5.36
CA TYR A 70 -9.02 18.12 -4.70
C TYR A 70 -8.52 19.28 -5.56
N LEU A 71 -8.28 19.06 -6.85
CA LEU A 71 -7.85 20.11 -7.79
C LEU A 71 -8.88 21.23 -7.86
N TYR A 72 -10.17 20.88 -7.97
CA TYR A 72 -11.26 21.85 -7.96
C TYR A 72 -11.30 22.66 -6.66
N THR A 73 -11.12 22.00 -5.50
CA THR A 73 -11.06 22.68 -4.20
C THR A 73 -9.87 23.65 -4.13
N CYS A 74 -8.69 23.22 -4.59
CA CYS A 74 -7.52 24.09 -4.66
C CYS A 74 -7.73 25.27 -5.60
N GLN A 75 -8.45 25.07 -6.71
CA GLN A 75 -8.79 26.14 -7.64
C GLN A 75 -9.71 27.18 -7.00
N ILE A 76 -10.78 26.75 -6.31
CA ILE A 76 -11.65 27.66 -5.54
C ILE A 76 -10.83 28.45 -4.53
N MET A 77 -9.97 27.79 -3.74
CA MET A 77 -9.12 28.47 -2.77
C MET A 77 -8.17 29.49 -3.41
N ALA A 78 -7.62 29.17 -4.60
CA ALA A 78 -6.74 30.09 -5.32
C ALA A 78 -7.50 31.30 -5.89
N GLU A 79 -8.73 31.10 -6.37
CA GLU A 79 -9.61 32.16 -6.86
C GLU A 79 -10.10 33.06 -5.71
N ASP A 80 -10.40 32.49 -4.55
CA ASP A 80 -10.77 33.24 -3.33
C ASP A 80 -9.63 34.14 -2.85
N ILE A 81 -8.37 33.69 -2.94
CA ILE A 81 -7.18 34.50 -2.57
C ILE A 81 -7.03 35.75 -3.45
N GLN A 82 -7.50 35.74 -4.71
CA GLN A 82 -7.40 36.89 -5.60
C GLN A 82 -8.39 38.03 -5.27
N ASN A 83 -9.43 37.76 -4.47
CA ASN A 83 -10.46 38.73 -4.09
C ASN A 83 -10.34 39.24 -2.64
N ILE A 84 -9.25 38.93 -1.94
CA ILE A 84 -9.04 39.39 -0.56
C ILE A 84 -8.46 40.81 -0.58
N GLU A 85 -9.30 41.80 -0.23
CA GLU A 85 -8.77 43.01 0.42
C GLU A 85 -8.05 42.55 1.68
N ILE A 86 -6.73 42.77 1.74
CA ILE A 86 -5.90 42.41 2.89
C ILE A 86 -6.47 43.13 4.12
N PRO A 87 -7.12 42.43 5.05
CA PRO A 87 -7.59 43.06 6.28
C PRO A 87 -6.36 43.46 7.10
N PRO A 88 -6.46 44.44 8.02
CA PRO A 88 -5.40 44.68 8.98
C PRO A 88 -5.03 43.36 9.67
N PHE A 89 -3.74 43.04 9.66
CA PHE A 89 -3.18 41.77 10.12
C PHE A 89 -3.66 41.47 11.55
N ASN A 90 -4.58 40.52 11.69
CA ASN A 90 -5.07 40.09 12.99
C ASN A 90 -4.12 39.02 13.54
N LEU A 91 -3.51 39.32 14.68
CA LEU A 91 -2.61 38.42 15.42
C LEU A 91 -3.37 37.30 16.15
N ASP A 92 -4.69 37.43 16.31
CA ASP A 92 -5.52 36.42 16.98
C ASP A 92 -5.63 35.16 16.10
N GLY A 93 -4.90 34.11 16.51
CA GLY A 93 -4.89 32.80 15.85
C GLY A 93 -3.50 32.32 15.42
N LEU A 94 -2.49 33.20 15.44
CA LEU A 94 -1.10 32.75 15.34
C LEU A 94 -0.69 32.16 16.68
N ASN A 95 -0.31 30.87 16.70
CA ASN A 95 0.26 30.21 17.87
C ASN A 95 1.71 30.66 18.06
N ILE A 96 1.89 31.96 18.33
CA ILE A 96 3.16 32.57 18.67
C ILE A 96 3.44 32.21 20.13
N GLN A 97 4.66 31.79 20.41
CA GLN A 97 5.09 31.49 21.75
C GLN A 97 4.80 32.68 22.69
N PRO A 98 4.18 32.46 23.87
CA PRO A 98 3.87 33.52 24.82
C PRO A 98 5.10 34.38 25.13
N ARG A 99 4.87 35.68 25.35
CA ARG A 99 5.92 36.69 25.55
C ARG A 99 6.98 36.26 26.57
N GLU A 100 6.53 35.69 27.68
CA GLU A 100 7.37 35.24 28.80
C GLU A 100 8.32 34.11 28.38
N GLU A 101 7.83 33.17 27.58
CA GLU A 101 8.64 32.04 27.11
C GLU A 101 9.64 32.46 26.02
N PHE A 102 9.26 33.40 25.15
CA PHE A 102 10.20 34.00 24.19
C PHE A 102 11.31 34.77 24.90
N MET A 103 10.98 35.57 25.91
CA MET A 103 11.97 36.33 26.68
C MET A 103 12.94 35.40 27.42
N ALA A 104 12.44 34.31 28.00
CA ALA A 104 13.28 33.29 28.61
C ALA A 104 14.20 32.58 27.59
N ALA A 105 13.68 32.24 26.40
CA ALA A 105 14.45 31.58 25.34
C ALA A 105 15.48 32.50 24.67
N ALA A 106 15.16 33.79 24.53
CA ALA A 106 16.04 34.81 23.97
C ALA A 106 17.05 35.37 24.98
N GLY A 107 16.91 35.03 26.27
CA GLY A 107 17.73 35.58 27.35
C GLY A 107 17.52 37.07 27.60
N MET A 108 16.32 37.57 27.31
CA MET A 108 15.96 38.99 27.39
C MET A 108 15.28 39.30 28.72
N THR A 109 15.73 40.35 29.40
CA THR A 109 15.10 40.82 30.64
C THR A 109 13.87 41.70 30.35
N GLU A 110 12.96 41.82 31.32
CA GLU A 110 11.73 42.61 31.18
C GLU A 110 12.00 44.11 30.97
N GLU A 111 13.07 44.62 31.57
CA GLU A 111 13.54 46.01 31.36
C GLU A 111 14.09 46.25 29.96
N GLU A 112 14.69 45.26 29.32
CA GLU A 112 15.17 45.33 27.94
C GLU A 112 14.00 45.24 26.95
N ALA A 113 13.04 44.34 27.21
CA ALA A 113 11.83 44.19 26.42
C ALA A 113 10.95 45.47 26.46
N ALA A 114 10.90 46.16 27.60
CA ALA A 114 10.14 47.40 27.75
C ALA A 114 10.78 48.61 27.04
N LYS A 115 12.08 48.56 26.73
CA LYS A 115 12.81 49.62 25.99
C LYS A 115 12.67 49.48 24.47
N LEU A 116 12.22 48.32 23.98
CA LEU A 116 11.99 48.06 22.56
C LEU A 116 10.63 48.61 22.12
N HIS A 117 10.59 49.19 20.92
CA HIS A 117 9.31 49.53 20.30
C HIS A 117 8.49 48.23 20.06
N PRO A 118 7.16 48.23 20.26
CA PRO A 118 6.34 47.03 20.12
C PRO A 118 6.53 46.28 18.78
N ASP A 119 6.70 47.02 17.70
CA ASP A 119 6.93 46.44 16.36
C ASP A 119 8.29 45.76 16.23
N ASP A 120 9.33 46.29 16.86
CA ASP A 120 10.66 45.69 16.86
C ASP A 120 10.71 44.44 17.73
N PHE A 121 9.98 44.43 18.85
CA PHE A 121 9.81 43.25 19.69
C PHE A 121 9.09 42.13 18.93
N MET A 122 7.97 42.45 18.27
CA MET A 122 7.22 41.49 17.45
C MET A 122 8.07 40.94 16.31
N LYS A 123 8.86 41.80 15.64
CA LYS A 123 9.76 41.38 14.57
C LYS A 123 10.82 40.38 15.06
N GLN A 124 11.40 40.61 16.24
CA GLN A 124 12.36 39.67 16.84
C GLN A 124 11.70 38.36 17.24
N GLN A 125 10.49 38.41 17.80
CA GLN A 125 9.71 37.23 18.16
C GLN A 125 9.35 36.39 16.92
N MET A 126 8.92 37.03 15.83
CA MET A 126 8.65 36.34 14.56
C MET A 126 9.92 35.72 13.96
N GLN A 127 11.06 36.41 14.02
CA GLN A 127 12.34 35.86 13.54
C GLN A 127 12.78 34.64 14.36
N HIS A 128 12.58 34.67 15.67
CA HIS A 128 12.82 33.55 16.56
C HIS A 128 11.92 32.35 16.19
N GLU A 129 10.63 32.56 15.99
CA GLU A 129 9.71 31.50 15.59
C GLU A 129 10.03 30.92 14.20
N ILE A 130 10.43 31.76 13.24
CA ILE A 130 10.89 31.28 11.93
C ILE A 130 12.13 30.37 12.08
N LYS A 131 13.07 30.74 12.95
CA LYS A 131 14.26 29.92 13.22
C LYS A 131 13.87 28.60 13.89
N ARG A 132 13.03 28.66 14.92
CA ARG A 132 12.51 27.48 15.63
C ARG A 132 11.77 26.54 14.70
N TYR A 133 10.94 27.06 13.80
CA TYR A 133 10.23 26.25 12.82
C TYR A 133 11.18 25.51 11.87
N LYS A 134 12.27 26.16 11.43
CA LYS A 134 13.31 25.50 10.61
C LYS A 134 13.98 24.35 11.36
N GLU A 135 14.32 24.55 12.62
CA GLU A 135 14.91 23.52 13.48
C GLU A 135 13.94 22.36 13.71
N LEU A 136 12.67 22.66 14.00
CA LEU A 136 11.63 21.65 14.21
C LEU A 136 11.36 20.84 12.93
N LYS A 137 11.35 21.49 11.76
CA LYS A 137 11.21 20.83 10.46
C LYS A 137 12.38 19.89 10.18
N GLN A 138 13.60 20.28 10.53
CA GLN A 138 14.77 19.42 10.37
C GLN A 138 14.69 18.20 11.30
N GLN A 139 14.35 18.39 12.58
CA GLN A 139 14.14 17.28 13.52
C GLN A 139 13.04 16.33 13.06
N TYR A 140 11.94 16.87 12.51
CA TYR A 140 10.87 16.07 11.92
C TYR A 140 11.39 15.21 10.76
N HIS A 141 12.18 15.77 9.84
CA HIS A 141 12.75 15.01 8.74
C HIS A 141 13.71 13.90 9.21
N GLU A 142 14.53 14.16 10.21
CA GLU A 142 15.43 13.17 10.81
C GLU A 142 14.65 12.03 11.49
N LEU A 143 13.63 12.37 12.29
CA LEU A 143 12.76 11.39 12.94
C LEU A 143 11.95 10.59 11.93
N HIS A 144 11.45 11.23 10.88
CA HIS A 144 10.71 10.57 9.81
C HIS A 144 11.60 9.57 9.07
N ALA A 145 12.83 9.96 8.70
CA ALA A 145 13.80 9.06 8.07
C ALA A 145 14.10 7.84 8.95
N LYS A 146 14.34 8.06 10.25
CA LYS A 146 14.55 6.97 11.23
C LYS A 146 13.33 6.05 11.36
N SER A 147 12.12 6.61 11.34
CA SER A 147 10.87 5.84 11.36
C SER A 147 10.73 4.95 10.10
N THR A 148 11.06 5.49 8.93
CA THR A 148 11.07 4.73 7.67
C THR A 148 12.09 3.58 7.72
N GLU A 149 13.30 3.84 8.23
CA GLU A 149 14.34 2.81 8.39
C GLU A 149 13.89 1.69 9.35
N LEU A 150 13.31 2.04 10.49
CA LEU A 150 12.80 1.07 11.47
C LEU A 150 11.66 0.22 10.89
N LYS A 151 10.75 0.82 10.12
CA LYS A 151 9.69 0.07 9.41
C LYS A 151 10.30 -0.94 8.43
N ALA A 152 11.33 -0.54 7.67
CA ALA A 152 12.00 -1.46 6.75
C ALA A 152 12.68 -2.63 7.49
N LYS A 153 13.34 -2.35 8.62
CA LYS A 153 13.91 -3.38 9.50
C LYS A 153 12.85 -4.33 10.03
N LEU A 154 11.70 -3.80 10.49
CA LEU A 154 10.58 -4.60 10.98
C LEU A 154 10.02 -5.53 9.89
N VAL A 155 9.87 -5.05 8.66
CA VAL A 155 9.44 -5.89 7.52
C VAL A 155 10.43 -7.02 7.26
N ASN A 156 11.73 -6.77 7.33
CA ASN A 156 12.75 -7.81 7.17
C ASN A 156 12.72 -8.84 8.30
N VAL A 157 12.58 -8.40 9.54
CA VAL A 157 12.39 -9.29 10.70
C VAL A 157 11.14 -10.15 10.49
N ASN A 158 10.01 -9.56 10.12
CA ASN A 158 8.78 -10.32 9.86
C ASN A 158 8.92 -11.33 8.73
N LYS A 159 9.68 -11.02 7.66
CA LYS A 159 9.98 -12.00 6.59
C LYS A 159 10.78 -13.19 7.11
N LEU A 160 11.71 -12.98 8.02
CA LEU A 160 12.52 -14.05 8.62
C LEU A 160 11.71 -14.90 9.61
N PHE A 161 10.85 -14.26 10.41
CA PHE A 161 10.06 -14.94 11.43
C PHE A 161 8.78 -15.59 10.90
N ALA A 162 8.17 -15.08 9.83
CA ALA A 162 6.96 -15.64 9.23
C ALA A 162 7.05 -17.15 8.96
N PRO A 163 8.08 -17.69 8.26
CA PRO A 163 8.16 -19.12 8.01
C PRO A 163 8.41 -19.95 9.28
N ILE A 164 9.08 -19.37 10.28
CA ILE A 164 9.29 -20.03 11.59
C ILE A 164 7.95 -20.13 12.32
N MET A 165 7.18 -19.04 12.37
CA MET A 165 5.85 -19.02 12.96
C MET A 165 4.89 -19.97 12.25
N THR A 166 4.92 -20.03 10.91
CA THR A 166 4.13 -21.00 10.14
C THR A 166 4.46 -22.44 10.56
N LYS A 167 5.75 -22.80 10.64
CA LYS A 167 6.16 -24.14 11.09
C LYS A 167 5.73 -24.44 12.53
N ILE A 168 5.81 -23.46 13.44
CA ILE A 168 5.36 -23.62 14.82
C ILE A 168 3.85 -23.88 14.85
N CYS A 169 3.05 -23.12 14.09
CA CYS A 169 1.61 -23.33 13.99
C CYS A 169 1.27 -24.72 13.40
N GLU A 170 1.96 -25.15 12.34
CA GLU A 170 1.80 -26.49 11.76
C GLU A 170 2.12 -27.59 12.78
N MET A 171 3.20 -27.44 13.56
CA MET A 171 3.55 -28.39 14.62
C MET A 171 2.53 -28.42 15.76
N ASP A 172 1.98 -27.26 16.13
CA ASP A 172 0.94 -27.16 17.15
C ASP A 172 -0.36 -27.84 16.71
N GLU A 173 -0.77 -27.67 15.44
CA GLU A 173 -1.90 -28.40 14.86
C GLU A 173 -1.68 -29.93 14.87
N VAL A 174 -0.47 -30.39 14.51
CA VAL A 174 -0.11 -31.81 14.58
C VAL A 174 -0.22 -32.34 16.02
N LEU A 175 0.30 -31.60 17.00
CA LEU A 175 0.21 -31.97 18.42
C LEU A 175 -1.24 -32.01 18.91
N LYS A 176 -2.06 -31.04 18.50
CA LYS A 176 -3.49 -30.97 18.86
C LYS A 176 -4.25 -32.17 18.30
N ASN A 177 -4.06 -32.48 17.01
CA ASN A 177 -4.64 -33.66 16.36
C ASN A 177 -4.17 -34.98 16.99
N PHE A 178 -2.92 -35.05 17.43
CA PHE A 178 -2.39 -36.23 18.13
C PHE A 178 -3.05 -36.40 19.50
N LYS A 179 -3.23 -35.31 20.24
CA LYS A 179 -3.88 -35.31 21.56
C LYS A 179 -5.36 -35.70 21.47
N GLU A 180 -6.09 -35.20 20.48
CA GLU A 180 -7.49 -35.57 20.22
C GLU A 180 -7.63 -37.06 19.85
N LYS A 181 -6.74 -37.59 19.02
CA LYS A 181 -6.72 -39.03 18.68
C LYS A 181 -6.39 -39.92 19.88
N TYR A 182 -5.56 -39.47 20.81
CA TYR A 182 -5.24 -40.25 22.01
C TYR A 182 -6.33 -40.19 23.08
N LEU A 183 -7.00 -39.05 23.25
CA LEU A 183 -8.10 -38.89 24.20
C LEU A 183 -9.38 -39.61 23.74
N ASN A 184 -9.66 -39.65 22.45
CA ASN A 184 -10.84 -40.34 21.91
C ASN A 184 -10.68 -41.86 21.72
N ASN A 185 -9.45 -42.39 21.89
CA ASN A 185 -9.16 -43.83 21.77
C ASN A 185 -8.82 -44.49 23.12
N GLN A 186 -9.06 -43.82 24.25
CA GLN A 186 -8.97 -44.50 25.54
C GLN A 186 -10.24 -45.33 25.77
N PRO A 187 -10.14 -46.67 25.96
CA PRO A 187 -11.30 -47.49 26.30
C PRO A 187 -11.82 -47.09 27.68
N GLN A 188 -13.14 -46.87 27.77
CA GLN A 188 -13.88 -46.87 29.04
C GLN A 188 -13.97 -48.29 29.60
#